data_AF-A0A0D2ZXS0-F1
#
_entry.id   AF-A0A0D2ZXS0-F1
#
_cell.length_a   1.000
_cell.length_b   1.000
_cell.length_c   1.000
_cell.angle_alpha   90.00
_cell.angle_beta   90.00
_cell.angle_gamma   90.00
#
_symmetry.space_group_name_H-M   'P 1'
#
loop_
_entity.id
_entity.type
_entity.pdbx_description
1 polymer ?
#
loop_
_entity_poly.entity_id
_entity_poly.type
_entity_poly.pdbx_seq_one_letter_code
_entity_poly.pdbx_strand_id
1 'polypeptide(L)'
;GPNTFVAVQNIIDAVEDKYRKETGQNPAENIEFQVLFNDFTTNDFNTLFQSLPAGRRYYSAGVPGSFFERVLPKESFHIGVINYAFHFTSKIPKGITDRDSPSWNRDMHCTGFNKAVKKAYLDQYSADAKILLDARADELVPGGLMLLFGSCLRDGVKMSETSKGIVLDAVGASLNDLAQQGVIEQDKVDSFSTPLYFAEESELKQIIEENGRFTIE
;
A
#
# COMPACT_ATOMS: atom_id res chain seq x y z
N GLY A 1 1.16 10.98 9.84
CA GLY A 1 -0.07 11.46 10.53
C GLY A 1 -0.47 10.51 11.65
N PRO A 2 -1.47 10.83 12.50
CA PRO A 2 -1.75 10.11 13.75
C PRO A 2 -2.09 8.62 13.55
N ASN A 3 -2.63 8.26 12.38
CA ASN A 3 -3.01 6.88 12.04
C ASN A 3 -1.86 5.87 12.24
N THR A 4 -0.63 6.24 11.89
CA THR A 4 0.52 5.33 12.03
C THR A 4 0.83 5.05 13.49
N PHE A 5 0.67 6.03 14.38
CA PHE A 5 0.91 5.86 15.81
C PHE A 5 -0.13 4.97 16.47
N VAL A 6 -1.40 5.07 16.04
CA VAL A 6 -2.47 4.17 16.49
C VAL A 6 -2.19 2.74 16.03
N ALA A 7 -1.77 2.54 14.79
CA ALA A 7 -1.40 1.21 14.29
C ALA A 7 -0.23 0.62 15.09
N VAL A 8 0.81 1.41 15.34
CA VAL A 8 1.95 1.00 16.18
C VAL A 8 1.51 0.61 17.59
N GLN A 9 0.67 1.43 18.23
CA GLN A 9 0.21 1.15 19.58
C GLN A 9 -0.59 -0.15 19.63
N ASN A 10 -1.49 -0.39 18.68
CA ASN A 10 -2.27 -1.63 18.61
C ASN A 10 -1.38 -2.88 18.48
N ILE A 11 -0.29 -2.79 17.71
CA ILE A 11 0.66 -3.91 17.55
C ILE A 11 1.41 -4.15 18.87
N ILE A 12 1.92 -3.09 19.50
CA ILE A 12 2.63 -3.19 20.78
C ILE A 12 1.72 -3.81 21.84
N ASP A 13 0.49 -3.31 21.97
CA ASP A 13 -0.49 -3.82 22.93
C ASP A 13 -0.77 -5.31 22.71
N ALA A 14 -0.91 -5.74 21.44
CA ALA A 14 -1.15 -7.15 21.11
C ALA A 14 0.07 -8.04 21.45
N VAL A 15 1.29 -7.58 21.18
CA VAL A 15 2.52 -8.30 21.52
C VAL A 15 2.70 -8.40 23.03
N GLU A 16 2.49 -7.30 23.75
CA GLU A 16 2.58 -7.27 25.22
C GLU A 16 1.53 -8.16 25.88
N ASP A 17 0.28 -8.15 25.38
CA ASP A 17 -0.79 -9.02 25.86
C ASP A 17 -0.46 -10.50 25.65
N LYS A 18 0.02 -10.87 24.45
CA LYS A 18 0.48 -12.24 24.15
C LYS A 18 1.62 -12.66 25.09
N TYR A 19 2.64 -11.82 25.25
CA TYR A 19 3.77 -12.11 26.13
C TYR A 19 3.32 -12.33 27.58
N ARG A 20 2.43 -11.46 28.09
CA ARG A 20 1.90 -11.57 29.45
C ARG A 20 1.12 -12.86 29.65
N LYS A 21 0.29 -13.26 28.68
CA LYS A 21 -0.49 -14.50 28.72
C LYS A 21 0.40 -15.74 28.71
N GLU A 22 1.49 -15.73 27.95
CA GLU A 22 2.38 -16.88 27.79
C GLU A 22 3.40 -17.02 28.93
N THR A 23 3.90 -15.91 29.49
CA THR A 23 5.00 -15.92 30.47
C THR A 23 4.57 -15.55 31.89
N GLY A 24 3.43 -14.87 32.05
CA GLY A 24 3.02 -14.26 33.32
C GLY A 24 3.87 -13.07 33.78
N GLN A 25 4.87 -12.65 32.99
CA GLN A 25 5.81 -11.58 33.33
C GLN A 25 5.32 -10.22 32.85
N ASN A 26 5.87 -9.15 33.43
CA ASN A 26 5.60 -7.78 33.01
C ASN A 26 6.35 -7.47 31.69
N PRO A 27 5.66 -7.20 30.56
CA PRO A 27 6.32 -6.90 29.29
C PRO A 27 7.21 -5.65 29.37
N ALA A 28 6.81 -4.67 30.17
CA ALA A 28 7.50 -3.38 30.27
C ALA A 28 8.94 -3.45 30.80
N GLU A 29 9.31 -4.56 31.45
CA GLU A 29 10.66 -4.80 31.99
C GLU A 29 11.49 -5.75 31.11
N ASN A 30 10.86 -6.42 30.15
CA ASN A 30 11.46 -7.55 29.43
C ASN A 30 11.50 -7.37 27.90
N ILE A 31 10.74 -6.41 27.35
CA ILE A 31 10.68 -6.16 25.91
C ILE A 31 10.98 -4.70 25.63
N GLU A 32 11.90 -4.47 24.70
CA GLU A 32 12.12 -3.18 24.07
C GLU A 32 11.56 -3.20 22.64
N PHE A 33 10.89 -2.13 22.25
CA PHE A 33 10.31 -1.98 20.92
C PHE A 33 11.10 -0.96 20.10
N GLN A 34 11.47 -1.32 18.88
CA GLN A 34 11.95 -0.40 17.85
C GLN A 34 10.96 -0.36 16.70
N VAL A 35 10.52 0.84 16.35
CA VAL A 35 9.55 1.10 15.29
C VAL A 35 10.22 1.84 14.14
N LEU A 36 10.09 1.29 12.95
CA LEU A 36 10.66 1.82 11.72
C LEU A 36 9.52 2.36 10.85
N PHE A 37 9.46 3.67 10.69
CA PHE A 37 8.48 4.33 9.83
C PHE A 37 9.05 4.45 8.42
N ASN A 38 8.61 3.60 7.50
CA ASN A 38 9.00 3.67 6.10
C ASN A 38 7.97 4.45 5.26
N ASP A 39 8.47 5.33 4.40
CA ASP A 39 7.71 6.02 3.37
C ASP A 39 8.68 6.53 2.28
N PHE A 40 8.16 7.07 1.19
CA PHE A 40 8.96 7.71 0.15
C PHE A 40 9.85 8.81 0.71
N THR A 41 10.98 9.06 0.03
CA THR A 41 11.95 10.11 0.43
C THR A 41 11.35 11.52 0.46
N THR A 42 10.25 11.74 -0.24
CA THR A 42 9.51 13.01 -0.29
C THR A 42 8.44 13.13 0.79
N ASN A 43 8.22 12.09 1.60
CA ASN A 43 7.29 12.17 2.72
C ASN A 43 7.78 13.18 3.78
N ASP A 44 6.83 13.82 4.46
CA ASP A 44 7.13 14.78 5.52
C ASP A 44 7.45 14.07 6.85
N PHE A 45 8.67 13.53 6.91
CA PHE A 45 9.23 12.94 8.14
C PHE A 45 9.40 13.97 9.26
N ASN A 46 9.55 15.26 8.95
CA ASN A 46 9.67 16.30 9.98
C ASN A 46 8.37 16.39 10.79
N THR A 47 7.23 16.48 10.10
CA THR A 47 5.92 16.48 10.76
C THR A 47 5.66 15.17 11.50
N LEU A 48 6.08 14.02 10.93
CA LEU A 48 5.99 12.73 11.62
C LEU A 48 6.72 12.76 12.96
N PHE A 49 7.99 13.18 12.99
CA PHE A 49 8.80 13.17 14.21
C PHE A 49 8.34 14.21 15.23
N GLN A 50 7.90 15.39 14.78
CA GLN A 50 7.33 16.40 15.67
C GLN A 50 6.00 15.96 16.31
N SER A 51 5.28 15.04 15.65
CA SER A 51 3.97 14.56 16.11
C SER A 51 4.04 13.25 16.91
N LEU A 52 5.22 12.73 17.21
CA LEU A 52 5.37 11.48 17.96
C LEU A 52 4.68 11.57 19.33
N PRO A 53 3.93 10.53 19.76
CA PRO A 53 3.27 10.55 21.06
C PRO A 53 4.26 10.72 22.22
N ALA A 54 3.91 11.59 23.16
CA ALA A 54 4.60 11.68 24.44
C ALA A 54 4.36 10.41 25.26
N GLY A 55 5.39 9.93 25.98
CA GLY A 55 5.27 8.73 26.83
C GLY A 55 5.20 7.39 26.07
N ARG A 56 5.44 7.39 24.75
CA ARG A 56 5.50 6.15 23.95
C ARG A 56 6.52 5.15 24.51
N ARG A 57 6.19 3.86 24.42
CA ARG A 57 6.99 2.72 24.91
C ARG A 57 7.91 2.10 23.85
N TYR A 58 8.30 2.89 22.84
CA TYR A 58 9.13 2.42 21.74
C TYR A 58 10.14 3.47 21.28
N TYR A 59 11.28 2.99 20.79
CA TYR A 59 12.23 3.80 20.00
C TYR A 59 11.75 3.89 18.57
N SER A 60 12.06 5.00 17.90
CA SER A 60 11.56 5.29 16.56
C SER A 60 12.68 5.71 15.62
N ALA A 61 12.63 5.23 14.37
CA ALA A 61 13.44 5.74 13.27
C ALA A 61 12.58 5.91 12.00
N GLY A 62 12.95 6.85 11.15
CA GLY A 62 12.41 6.97 9.80
C GLY A 62 13.30 6.24 8.81
N VAL A 63 12.67 5.58 7.83
CA VAL A 63 13.34 4.81 6.79
C VAL A 63 12.89 5.36 5.44
N PRO A 64 13.58 6.37 4.88
CA PRO A 64 13.18 6.97 3.62
C PRO A 64 13.55 6.04 2.45
N GLY A 65 12.58 5.66 1.65
CA GLY A 65 12.78 4.77 0.50
C GLY A 65 11.49 4.14 0.01
N SER A 66 11.44 3.79 -1.28
CA SER A 66 10.27 3.11 -1.82
C SER A 66 10.14 1.72 -1.20
N PHE A 67 8.95 1.37 -0.70
CA PHE A 67 8.70 0.02 -0.21
C PHE A 67 8.71 -1.03 -1.32
N PHE A 68 8.71 -0.66 -2.61
CA PHE A 68 8.89 -1.65 -3.68
C PHE A 68 10.30 -2.25 -3.68
N GLU A 69 11.26 -1.60 -3.02
CA GLU A 69 12.66 -2.04 -2.95
C GLU A 69 13.02 -2.51 -1.54
N ARG A 70 14.23 -3.06 -1.41
CA ARG A 70 14.85 -3.35 -0.11
C ARG A 70 15.18 -2.03 0.59
N VAL A 71 14.67 -1.84 1.80
CA VAL A 71 14.88 -0.66 2.65
C VAL A 71 15.53 -1.01 3.99
N LEU A 72 15.65 -2.30 4.32
CA LEU A 72 16.23 -2.78 5.57
C LEU A 72 17.31 -3.87 5.35
N PRO A 73 18.19 -4.08 6.35
CA PRO A 73 19.05 -5.26 6.41
C PRO A 73 18.22 -6.56 6.44
N LYS A 74 18.86 -7.68 6.11
CA LYS A 74 18.19 -8.98 6.19
C LYS A 74 17.81 -9.32 7.63
N GLU A 75 16.67 -9.98 7.81
CA GLU A 75 16.21 -10.51 9.10
C GLU A 75 16.27 -9.47 10.25
N SER A 76 15.79 -8.26 9.97
CA SER A 76 15.91 -7.10 10.87
C SER A 76 14.61 -6.62 11.49
N PHE A 77 13.45 -7.15 11.07
CA PHE A 77 12.18 -6.83 11.72
C PHE A 77 11.28 -8.06 11.93
N HIS A 78 10.40 -7.97 12.93
CA HIS A 78 9.55 -9.09 13.38
C HIS A 78 8.12 -9.00 12.85
N ILE A 79 7.57 -7.79 12.78
CA ILE A 79 6.20 -7.53 12.34
C ILE A 79 6.23 -6.35 11.38
N GLY A 80 5.81 -6.56 10.14
CA GLY A 80 5.63 -5.50 9.15
C GLY A 80 4.14 -5.22 8.93
N VAL A 81 3.81 -3.95 8.71
CA VAL A 81 2.43 -3.52 8.45
C VAL A 81 2.41 -2.60 7.26
N ILE A 82 1.59 -2.96 6.27
CA ILE A 82 1.28 -2.11 5.12
C ILE A 82 -0.21 -1.83 5.16
N ASN A 83 -0.58 -0.60 5.52
CA ASN A 83 -1.96 -0.17 5.66
C ASN A 83 -2.28 0.90 4.63
N TYR A 84 -3.25 0.66 3.74
CA TYR A 84 -3.65 1.60 2.70
C TYR A 84 -2.49 2.11 1.81
N ALA A 85 -1.51 1.24 1.54
CA ALA A 85 -0.39 1.56 0.64
C ALA A 85 -0.11 0.46 -0.38
N PHE A 86 -0.54 -0.78 -0.13
CA PHE A 86 -0.22 -1.91 -1.00
C PHE A 86 -0.95 -1.86 -2.36
N HIS A 87 -1.90 -0.93 -2.55
CA HIS A 87 -2.63 -0.69 -3.81
C HIS A 87 -1.94 0.29 -4.75
N PHE A 88 -0.84 0.94 -4.32
CA PHE A 88 -0.03 1.74 -5.24
C PHE A 88 0.72 0.84 -6.22
N THR A 89 0.87 1.30 -7.45
CA THR A 89 1.82 0.73 -8.43
C THR A 89 3.06 1.61 -8.52
N SER A 90 4.21 1.03 -8.85
CA SER A 90 5.48 1.76 -8.97
C SER A 90 5.46 2.76 -10.13
N LYS A 91 4.59 2.54 -11.12
CA LYS A 91 4.39 3.40 -12.28
C LYS A 91 3.01 3.19 -12.89
N ILE A 92 2.63 4.12 -13.76
CA ILE A 92 1.47 3.96 -14.64
C ILE A 92 1.75 2.86 -15.67
N PRO A 93 0.84 1.89 -15.87
CA PRO A 93 1.01 0.84 -16.88
C PRO A 93 1.25 1.41 -18.28
N LYS A 94 2.13 0.78 -19.06
CA LYS A 94 2.42 1.22 -20.43
C LYS A 94 1.17 1.10 -21.31
N GLY A 95 0.94 2.10 -22.16
CA GLY A 95 -0.11 2.09 -23.15
C GLY A 95 -1.50 2.50 -22.62
N ILE A 96 -1.69 2.76 -21.33
CA ILE A 96 -3.00 3.25 -20.87
C ILE A 96 -3.21 4.74 -21.11
N THR A 97 -2.14 5.50 -21.32
CA THR A 97 -2.19 6.94 -21.63
C THR A 97 -2.02 7.22 -23.13
N ASP A 98 -1.85 6.19 -23.94
CA ASP A 98 -1.69 6.29 -25.39
C ASP A 98 -3.04 6.08 -26.08
N ARG A 99 -3.55 7.09 -26.79
CA ARG A 99 -4.88 7.06 -27.42
C ARG A 99 -5.03 5.97 -28.48
N ASP A 100 -3.94 5.57 -29.11
CA ASP A 100 -3.95 4.58 -30.18
C ASP A 100 -3.78 3.15 -29.64
N SER A 101 -3.57 2.99 -28.34
CA SER A 101 -3.39 1.71 -27.67
C SER A 101 -4.73 1.02 -27.40
N PRO A 102 -4.82 -0.32 -27.55
CA PRO A 102 -6.01 -1.09 -27.17
C PRO A 102 -6.29 -1.05 -25.64
N SER A 103 -5.30 -0.63 -24.86
CA SER A 103 -5.41 -0.44 -23.42
C SER A 103 -5.59 1.03 -23.03
N TRP A 104 -5.85 1.95 -23.98
CA TRP A 104 -6.10 3.35 -23.66
C TRP A 104 -7.23 3.47 -22.63
N ASN A 105 -6.94 4.16 -21.53
CA ASN A 105 -7.89 4.44 -20.48
C ASN A 105 -8.18 5.94 -20.46
N ARG A 106 -9.37 6.32 -20.90
CA ARG A 106 -9.84 7.70 -20.76
C ARG A 106 -10.20 8.03 -19.31
N ASP A 107 -10.56 7.01 -18.52
CA ASP A 107 -10.88 7.20 -17.11
C ASP A 107 -9.59 7.47 -16.30
N MET A 108 -9.71 8.29 -15.26
CA MET A 108 -8.59 8.65 -14.36
C MET A 108 -8.01 7.44 -13.60
N HIS A 109 -8.76 6.34 -13.50
CA HIS A 109 -8.36 5.14 -12.78
C HIS A 109 -8.89 3.87 -13.45
N CYS A 110 -8.43 2.70 -13.01
CA CYS A 110 -8.96 1.42 -13.46
C CYS A 110 -10.35 1.16 -12.83
N THR A 111 -11.42 1.46 -13.57
CA THR A 111 -12.81 1.26 -13.13
C THR A 111 -13.19 -0.22 -12.98
N GLY A 112 -12.51 -1.11 -13.73
CA GLY A 112 -12.79 -2.54 -13.78
C GLY A 112 -13.69 -2.98 -14.95
N PHE A 113 -14.20 -2.05 -15.75
CA PHE A 113 -15.03 -2.38 -16.93
C PHE A 113 -14.20 -2.73 -18.16
N ASN A 114 -13.13 -1.99 -18.43
CA ASN A 114 -12.26 -2.25 -19.57
C ASN A 114 -11.25 -3.37 -19.20
N LYS A 115 -11.43 -4.54 -19.81
CA LYS A 115 -10.58 -5.72 -19.55
C LYS A 115 -9.11 -5.51 -19.93
N ALA A 116 -8.82 -4.75 -20.99
CA ALA A 116 -7.45 -4.46 -21.41
C ALA A 116 -6.74 -3.53 -20.43
N VAL A 117 -7.45 -2.52 -19.92
CA VAL A 117 -6.97 -1.62 -18.86
C VAL A 117 -6.77 -2.39 -17.56
N LYS A 118 -7.76 -3.17 -17.13
CA LYS A 118 -7.66 -4.01 -15.92
C LYS A 118 -6.44 -4.92 -16.00
N LYS A 119 -6.25 -5.61 -17.13
CA LYS A 119 -5.10 -6.48 -17.35
C LYS A 119 -3.78 -5.70 -17.26
N ALA A 120 -3.68 -4.53 -17.89
CA ALA A 120 -2.45 -3.73 -17.86
C ALA A 120 -2.07 -3.29 -16.44
N TYR A 121 -3.05 -2.87 -15.64
CA TYR A 121 -2.83 -2.57 -14.22
C TYR A 121 -2.48 -3.81 -13.39
N LEU A 122 -3.19 -4.92 -13.59
CA LEU A 122 -2.91 -6.18 -12.88
C LEU A 122 -1.50 -6.70 -13.20
N ASP A 123 -1.05 -6.63 -14.46
CA ASP A 123 0.31 -7.04 -14.85
C ASP A 123 1.36 -6.19 -14.12
N GLN A 124 1.17 -4.87 -14.08
CA GLN A 124 2.07 -3.95 -13.38
C GLN A 124 2.07 -4.19 -11.87
N TYR A 125 0.88 -4.28 -11.28
CA TYR A 125 0.69 -4.56 -9.86
C TYR A 125 1.30 -5.89 -9.44
N SER A 126 1.11 -6.95 -10.23
CA SER A 126 1.67 -8.28 -9.94
C SER A 126 3.19 -8.27 -9.96
N ALA A 127 3.80 -7.54 -10.89
CA ALA A 127 5.25 -7.37 -10.93
C ALA A 127 5.75 -6.61 -9.69
N ASP A 128 5.10 -5.50 -9.35
CA ASP A 128 5.46 -4.67 -8.19
C ASP A 128 5.30 -5.42 -6.87
N ALA A 129 4.18 -6.14 -6.70
CA ALA A 129 3.89 -6.93 -5.52
C ALA A 129 4.89 -8.06 -5.32
N LYS A 130 5.31 -8.76 -6.38
CA LYS A 130 6.35 -9.81 -6.29
C LYS A 130 7.68 -9.24 -5.80
N ILE A 131 8.13 -8.12 -6.35
CA ILE A 131 9.39 -7.47 -5.93
C ILE A 131 9.28 -7.00 -4.47
N LEU A 132 8.16 -6.38 -4.11
CA LEU A 132 7.89 -5.93 -2.74
C LEU A 132 7.93 -7.12 -1.78
N LEU A 133 7.20 -8.21 -2.07
CA LEU A 133 7.15 -9.40 -1.24
C LEU A 133 8.54 -10.04 -1.09
N ASP A 134 9.31 -10.16 -2.17
CA ASP A 134 10.69 -10.66 -2.09
C ASP A 134 11.57 -9.79 -1.18
N ALA A 135 11.45 -8.46 -1.29
CA ALA A 135 12.19 -7.54 -0.44
C ALA A 135 11.78 -7.70 1.04
N ARG A 136 10.49 -7.83 1.35
CA ARG A 136 10.01 -8.04 2.73
C ARG A 136 10.42 -9.40 3.27
N ALA A 137 10.37 -10.45 2.45
CA ALA A 137 10.74 -11.80 2.86
C ALA A 137 12.23 -11.89 3.25
N ASP A 138 13.09 -11.11 2.60
CA ASP A 138 14.51 -11.04 2.95
C ASP A 138 14.76 -10.26 4.25
N GLU A 139 13.96 -9.24 4.52
CA GLU A 139 14.12 -8.33 5.66
C GLU A 139 13.43 -8.82 6.94
N LEU A 140 12.39 -9.63 6.80
CA LEU A 140 11.66 -10.22 7.91
C LEU A 140 12.45 -11.38 8.53
N VAL A 141 12.43 -11.49 9.85
CA VAL A 141 13.00 -12.66 10.54
C VAL A 141 12.20 -13.94 10.22
N PRO A 142 12.81 -15.13 10.31
CA PRO A 142 12.06 -16.39 10.22
C PRO A 142 10.90 -16.43 11.25
N GLY A 143 9.68 -16.70 10.77
CA GLY A 143 8.47 -16.72 11.61
C GLY A 143 7.88 -15.33 11.92
N GLY A 144 8.43 -14.26 11.34
CA GLY A 144 7.84 -12.93 11.43
C GLY A 144 6.51 -12.83 10.67
N LEU A 145 5.77 -11.74 10.92
CA LEU A 145 4.43 -11.52 10.37
C LEU A 145 4.39 -10.28 9.47
N MET A 146 3.63 -10.37 8.38
CA MET A 146 3.28 -9.24 7.52
C MET A 146 1.77 -9.04 7.52
N LEU A 147 1.32 -7.85 7.94
CA LEU A 147 -0.11 -7.49 7.97
C LEU A 147 -0.42 -6.52 6.83
N LEU A 148 -1.32 -6.91 5.94
CA LEU A 148 -1.78 -6.09 4.81
C LEU A 148 -3.22 -5.64 5.03
N PHE A 149 -3.46 -4.32 5.08
CA PHE A 149 -4.79 -3.75 5.33
C PHE A 149 -5.27 -2.85 4.19
N GLY A 150 -6.58 -2.93 3.90
CA GLY A 150 -7.27 -1.98 3.01
C GLY A 150 -6.88 -2.06 1.53
N SER A 151 -6.33 -3.21 1.09
CA SER A 151 -5.61 -3.31 -0.17
C SER A 151 -6.26 -4.23 -1.23
N CYS A 152 -7.48 -4.72 -0.98
CA CYS A 152 -8.20 -5.60 -1.90
C CYS A 152 -9.64 -5.18 -2.16
N LEU A 153 -10.17 -5.66 -3.28
CA LEU A 153 -11.59 -5.73 -3.61
C LEU A 153 -12.11 -7.14 -3.36
N ARG A 154 -13.39 -7.27 -3.01
CA ARG A 154 -14.05 -8.59 -3.05
C ARG A 154 -14.11 -9.06 -4.49
N ASP A 155 -13.95 -10.36 -4.71
CA ASP A 155 -14.01 -10.94 -6.05
C ASP A 155 -15.30 -10.55 -6.79
N GLY A 156 -15.16 -10.15 -8.05
CA GLY A 156 -16.27 -9.72 -8.90
C GLY A 156 -16.83 -8.32 -8.63
N VAL A 157 -16.39 -7.62 -7.58
CA VAL A 157 -16.74 -6.22 -7.32
C VAL A 157 -15.80 -5.30 -8.08
N LYS A 158 -16.33 -4.45 -8.96
CA LYS A 158 -15.52 -3.50 -9.72
C LYS A 158 -15.16 -2.29 -8.86
N MET A 159 -14.04 -1.65 -9.16
CA MET A 159 -13.57 -0.47 -8.41
C MET A 159 -14.62 0.65 -8.41
N SER A 160 -15.26 0.91 -9.56
CA SER A 160 -16.33 1.92 -9.72
C SER A 160 -17.59 1.65 -8.88
N GLU A 161 -17.79 0.41 -8.40
CA GLU A 161 -18.92 0.03 -7.55
C GLU A 161 -18.61 0.26 -6.05
N THR A 162 -17.41 0.76 -5.74
CA THR A 162 -16.97 1.04 -4.37
C THR A 162 -17.00 2.53 -4.05
N SER A 163 -17.06 2.88 -2.76
CA SER A 163 -16.93 4.27 -2.33
C SER A 163 -15.63 4.93 -2.80
N LYS A 164 -14.53 4.16 -2.89
CA LYS A 164 -13.24 4.66 -3.38
C LYS A 164 -13.30 5.00 -4.86
N GLY A 165 -13.88 4.11 -5.67
CA GLY A 165 -14.04 4.33 -7.11
C GLY A 165 -14.96 5.51 -7.40
N ILE A 166 -16.09 5.62 -6.70
CA ILE A 166 -17.01 6.76 -6.81
C ILE A 166 -16.30 8.10 -6.54
N VAL A 167 -15.42 8.15 -5.54
CA VAL A 167 -14.61 9.35 -5.26
C VAL A 167 -13.66 9.65 -6.42
N LEU A 168 -12.97 8.65 -6.97
CA LEU A 168 -12.08 8.84 -8.12
C LEU A 168 -12.86 9.26 -9.38
N ASP A 169 -14.04 8.70 -9.63
CA ASP A 169 -14.93 9.09 -10.72
C ASP A 169 -15.38 10.55 -10.57
N ALA A 170 -15.75 10.96 -9.35
CA ALA A 170 -16.15 12.35 -9.09
C ALA A 170 -14.99 13.34 -9.33
N VAL A 171 -13.76 12.98 -8.94
CA VAL A 171 -12.57 13.79 -9.24
C VAL A 171 -12.34 13.84 -10.75
N GLY A 172 -12.41 12.71 -11.46
CA GLY A 172 -12.26 12.66 -12.92
C GLY A 172 -13.33 13.48 -13.65
N ALA A 173 -14.57 13.44 -13.20
CA ALA A 173 -15.66 14.27 -13.73
C ALA A 173 -15.39 15.76 -13.50
N SER A 174 -14.95 16.13 -12.30
CA SER A 174 -14.61 17.52 -11.97
C SER A 174 -13.45 18.05 -12.84
N LEU A 175 -12.44 17.22 -13.13
CA LEU A 175 -11.36 17.57 -14.06
C LEU A 175 -11.88 17.76 -15.49
N ASN A 176 -12.79 16.91 -15.95
CA ASN A 176 -13.44 17.07 -17.25
C ASN A 176 -14.27 18.36 -17.33
N ASP A 177 -15.00 18.73 -16.27
CA ASP A 177 -15.76 19.98 -16.23
C ASP A 177 -14.85 21.21 -16.36
N LEU A 178 -13.69 21.18 -15.71
CA LEU A 178 -12.67 22.23 -15.85
C LEU A 178 -12.11 22.31 -17.27
N ALA A 179 -11.91 21.16 -17.93
CA ALA A 179 -11.47 21.12 -19.32
C ALA A 179 -12.52 21.67 -20.28
N GLN A 180 -13.79 21.33 -20.10
CA GLN A 180 -14.91 21.85 -20.89
C GLN A 180 -15.09 23.37 -20.74
N GLN A 181 -14.76 23.91 -19.56
CA GLN A 181 -14.74 25.35 -19.30
C GLN A 181 -13.48 26.05 -19.86
N GLY A 182 -12.54 25.31 -20.44
CA GLY A 182 -11.29 25.85 -21.00
C GLY A 182 -10.25 26.25 -19.94
N VAL A 183 -10.41 25.82 -18.68
CA VAL A 183 -9.46 26.11 -17.59
C VAL A 183 -8.20 25.25 -17.72
N ILE A 184 -8.36 24.02 -18.20
CA ILE A 184 -7.27 23.08 -18.49
C ILE A 184 -7.47 22.44 -19.87
N GLU A 185 -6.40 21.90 -20.45
CA GLU A 185 -6.48 21.21 -21.74
C GLU A 185 -7.11 19.81 -21.59
N GLN A 186 -8.07 19.47 -22.46
CA GLN A 186 -8.72 18.15 -22.44
C GLN A 186 -7.70 17.01 -22.59
N ASP A 187 -6.65 17.20 -23.40
CA ASP A 187 -5.59 16.20 -23.59
C ASP A 187 -4.82 15.89 -22.30
N LYS A 188 -4.69 16.86 -21.38
CA LYS A 188 -4.08 16.64 -20.05
C LYS A 188 -4.97 15.80 -19.14
N VAL A 189 -6.29 15.96 -19.24
CA VAL A 189 -7.25 15.14 -18.49
C VAL A 189 -7.26 13.71 -19.04
N ASP A 190 -7.35 13.57 -20.36
CA ASP A 190 -7.42 12.26 -21.04
C ASP A 190 -6.12 11.43 -20.92
N SER A 191 -4.98 12.07 -20.60
CA SER A 191 -3.70 11.41 -20.36
C SER A 191 -3.35 11.27 -18.87
N PHE A 192 -4.18 11.81 -17.97
CA PHE A 192 -3.99 11.69 -16.54
C PHE A 192 -4.52 10.35 -16.05
N SER A 193 -3.68 9.57 -15.37
CA SER A 193 -4.05 8.31 -14.76
C SER A 193 -3.41 8.17 -13.38
N THR A 194 -4.10 7.49 -12.48
CA THR A 194 -3.62 7.23 -11.13
C THR A 194 -2.80 5.93 -11.07
N PRO A 195 -1.72 5.88 -10.27
CA PRO A 195 -0.92 4.67 -10.07
C PRO A 195 -1.56 3.79 -8.99
N LEU A 196 -2.86 3.50 -9.14
CA LEU A 196 -3.64 2.75 -8.16
C LEU A 196 -4.27 1.54 -8.83
N TYR A 197 -4.03 0.37 -8.24
CA TYR A 197 -4.75 -0.85 -8.55
C TYR A 197 -5.15 -1.57 -7.26
N PHE A 198 -6.44 -1.80 -7.10
CA PHE A 198 -6.97 -2.60 -6.00
C PHE A 198 -7.26 -3.99 -6.56
N ALA A 199 -6.35 -4.93 -6.27
CA ALA A 199 -6.49 -6.31 -6.72
C ALA A 199 -7.73 -6.97 -6.08
N GLU A 200 -8.36 -7.88 -6.80
CA GLU A 200 -9.35 -8.77 -6.20
C GLU A 200 -8.67 -9.70 -5.16
N GLU A 201 -9.42 -10.16 -4.16
CA GLU A 201 -8.91 -11.07 -3.12
C GLU A 201 -8.24 -12.31 -3.72
N SER A 202 -8.84 -12.90 -4.75
CA SER A 202 -8.28 -14.03 -5.50
C SER A 202 -6.99 -13.68 -6.24
N GLU A 203 -6.93 -12.50 -6.87
CA GLU A 203 -5.72 -12.01 -7.57
C GLU A 203 -4.57 -11.83 -6.57
N LEU A 204 -4.82 -11.20 -5.42
CA LEU A 204 -3.78 -11.02 -4.40
C LEU A 204 -3.30 -12.36 -3.82
N LYS A 205 -4.22 -13.27 -3.49
CA LYS A 205 -3.87 -14.60 -2.99
C LYS A 205 -2.99 -15.33 -3.98
N GLN A 206 -3.37 -15.34 -5.26
CA GLN A 206 -2.58 -15.96 -6.32
C GLN A 206 -1.17 -15.35 -6.40
N ILE A 207 -1.04 -14.02 -6.33
CA ILE A 207 0.28 -13.35 -6.36
C ILE A 207 1.17 -13.78 -5.19
N ILE A 208 0.61 -13.87 -3.97
CA ILE A 208 1.34 -14.28 -2.76
C ILE A 208 1.74 -15.76 -2.86
N GLU A 209 0.82 -16.63 -3.28
CA GLU A 209 1.07 -18.07 -3.47
C GLU A 209 2.14 -18.33 -4.54
N GLU A 210 2.07 -17.61 -5.67
CA GLU A 210 3.08 -17.68 -6.73
C GLU A 210 4.46 -17.16 -6.30
N ASN A 211 4.51 -16.15 -5.44
CA ASN A 211 5.76 -15.66 -4.87
C ASN A 211 6.39 -16.71 -3.93
N GLY A 212 5.57 -17.41 -3.16
CA GLY A 212 5.98 -18.57 -2.35
C GLY A 212 6.88 -18.24 -1.14
N ARG A 213 7.07 -16.95 -0.83
CA ARG A 213 7.87 -16.51 0.32
C ARG A 213 7.07 -16.36 1.62
N PHE A 214 5.74 -16.36 1.52
CA PHE A 214 4.82 -16.19 2.63
C PHE A 214 3.71 -17.24 2.58
N THR A 215 3.22 -17.63 3.76
CA THR A 215 1.96 -18.35 3.92
C THR A 215 0.86 -17.37 4.31
N ILE A 216 -0.35 -17.57 3.81
CA ILE A 216 -1.53 -16.77 4.15
C ILE A 216 -2.24 -17.45 5.33
N GLU A 217 -2.56 -16.68 6.37
CA GLU A 217 -3.40 -17.10 7.50
C GLU A 217 -4.84 -16.60 7.38
#